data_AF-K2FDB9-F1
#
_entry.id   AF-K2FDB9-F1
#
_cell.length_a   1.000
_cell.length_b   1.000
_cell.length_c   1.000
_cell.angle_alpha   90.00
_cell.angle_beta   90.00
_cell.angle_gamma   90.00
#
_symmetry.space_group_name_H-M   'P 1'
#
loop_
_entity.id
_entity.type
_entity.pdbx_description
1 polymer ?
#
loop_
_entity_poly.entity_id
_entity_poly.type
_entity_poly.pdbx_seq_one_letter_code
_entity_poly.pdbx_strand_id
1 'polypeptide(L)'
;MSNKFKNMSREEIESFINEDRIRQEDVADLTKALQKMGLSSSITFVDDRNSMEGKAATEYIQAHHKIPDEYYTAMPENEIEWAKKIIFSEKALTEDKKRALIVLAHVGRTDVYKILKEYKESSGPDAELKLWADMASKECQNFLKSAILDEPFIDIKKMTKIGRNDPCLCNSGKKYKRCCGA
;
A
#
# COMPACT_ATOMS: atom_id res chain seq x y z
N MET A 1 8.83 26.96 -9.06
CA MET A 1 8.27 25.61 -8.84
C MET A 1 8.00 25.02 -10.21
N SER A 2 8.39 23.77 -10.42
CA SER A 2 8.04 23.04 -11.63
C SER A 2 6.50 22.95 -11.75
N ASN A 3 5.98 22.77 -12.97
CA ASN A 3 4.54 22.60 -13.25
C ASN A 3 4.34 21.47 -14.26
N LYS A 4 5.20 20.44 -14.22
CA LYS A 4 5.41 19.49 -15.31
C LYS A 4 4.10 18.80 -15.77
N PHE A 5 3.25 18.43 -14.82
CA PHE A 5 1.99 17.71 -15.10
C PHE A 5 0.75 18.61 -15.07
N LYS A 6 0.90 19.93 -14.92
CA LYS A 6 -0.23 20.85 -14.64
C LYS A 6 -1.30 20.85 -15.74
N ASN A 7 -0.90 20.64 -16.99
CA ASN A 7 -1.76 20.71 -18.17
C ASN A 7 -1.86 19.36 -18.91
N MET A 8 -1.40 18.27 -18.30
CA MET A 8 -1.46 16.94 -18.90
C MET A 8 -2.80 16.30 -18.57
N SER A 9 -3.34 15.55 -19.53
CA SER A 9 -4.49 14.67 -19.35
C SER A 9 -4.16 13.49 -18.42
N ARG A 10 -5.20 12.79 -17.96
CA ARG A 10 -5.05 11.58 -17.13
C ARG A 10 -4.20 10.53 -17.83
N GLU A 11 -4.47 10.31 -19.10
CA GLU A 11 -3.82 9.31 -19.94
C GLU A 11 -2.34 9.63 -20.16
N GLU A 12 -2.01 10.92 -20.33
CA GLU A 12 -0.61 11.36 -20.45
C GLU A 12 0.17 11.17 -19.14
N ILE A 13 -0.45 11.45 -17.99
CA ILE A 13 0.17 11.23 -16.67
C ILE A 13 0.38 9.73 -16.43
N GLU A 14 -0.63 8.90 -16.73
CA GLU A 14 -0.55 7.44 -16.61
C GLU A 14 0.56 6.86 -17.51
N SER A 15 0.72 7.34 -18.75
CA SER A 15 1.84 6.96 -19.62
C SER A 15 3.19 7.26 -18.98
N PHE A 16 3.36 8.46 -18.41
CA PHE A 16 4.62 8.85 -17.75
C PHE A 16 4.97 7.96 -16.56
N ILE A 17 3.97 7.56 -15.77
CA ILE A 17 4.12 6.63 -14.65
C ILE A 17 4.54 5.26 -15.18
N ASN A 18 3.83 4.73 -16.18
CA ASN A 18 4.05 3.40 -16.73
C ASN A 18 5.41 3.26 -17.44
N GLU A 19 5.91 4.34 -18.04
CA GLU A 19 7.19 4.36 -18.76
C GLU A 19 8.40 4.68 -17.84
N ASP A 20 8.21 4.71 -16.52
CA ASP A 20 9.25 4.98 -15.52
C ASP A 20 9.97 6.33 -15.74
N ARG A 21 9.25 7.33 -16.27
CA ARG A 21 9.79 8.66 -16.60
C ARG A 21 9.69 9.66 -15.45
N ILE A 22 9.18 9.23 -14.30
CA ILE A 22 9.00 10.06 -13.10
C ILE A 22 10.29 10.12 -12.31
N ARG A 23 10.85 11.32 -12.17
CA ARG A 23 12.03 11.60 -11.35
C ARG A 23 11.64 12.08 -9.96
N GLN A 24 12.58 12.06 -9.02
CA GLN A 24 12.33 12.55 -7.65
C GLN A 24 11.89 14.03 -7.62
N GLU A 25 12.40 14.86 -8.53
CA GLU A 25 12.01 16.27 -8.69
C GLU A 25 10.57 16.46 -9.21
N ASP A 26 10.02 15.45 -9.88
CA ASP A 26 8.67 15.48 -10.48
C ASP A 26 7.56 15.19 -9.45
N VAL A 27 7.92 14.61 -8.32
CA VAL A 27 7.01 14.05 -7.31
C VAL A 27 6.02 15.08 -6.78
N ALA A 28 6.48 16.29 -6.45
CA ALA A 28 5.63 17.33 -5.89
C ALA A 28 4.56 17.80 -6.89
N ASP A 29 4.93 17.87 -8.18
CA ASP A 29 4.01 18.27 -9.24
C ASP A 29 3.03 17.14 -9.59
N LEU A 30 3.52 15.89 -9.62
CA LEU A 30 2.71 14.71 -9.86
C LEU A 30 1.62 14.57 -8.79
N THR A 31 2.00 14.75 -7.52
CA THR A 31 1.07 14.69 -6.38
C THR A 31 -0.05 15.72 -6.53
N LYS A 32 0.29 16.97 -6.87
CA LYS A 32 -0.72 18.03 -7.11
C LYS A 32 -1.62 17.70 -8.29
N ALA A 33 -1.10 17.10 -9.36
CA ALA A 33 -1.89 16.71 -10.51
C ALA A 33 -2.87 15.59 -10.16
N LEU A 34 -2.41 14.55 -9.46
CA LEU A 34 -3.24 13.42 -9.03
C LEU A 34 -4.30 13.85 -7.99
N GLN A 35 -3.98 14.76 -7.06
CA GLN A 35 -4.95 15.32 -6.12
C GLN A 35 -6.07 16.07 -6.85
N LYS A 36 -5.73 16.87 -7.87
CA LYS A 36 -6.74 17.56 -8.70
C LYS A 36 -7.66 16.60 -9.47
N MET A 37 -7.20 15.36 -9.69
CA MET A 37 -7.99 14.30 -10.31
C MET A 37 -8.89 13.57 -9.29
N GLY A 38 -8.90 13.99 -8.02
CA GLY A 38 -9.73 13.37 -6.98
C GLY A 38 -9.14 12.09 -6.38
N LEU A 39 -7.87 11.78 -6.66
CA LEU A 39 -7.25 10.53 -6.21
C LEU A 39 -6.74 10.68 -4.78
N SER A 40 -7.26 9.84 -3.87
CA SER A 40 -6.72 9.63 -2.53
C SER A 40 -6.02 8.29 -2.48
N SER A 41 -4.69 8.29 -2.34
CA SER A 41 -3.91 7.04 -2.36
C SER A 41 -2.48 7.22 -1.82
N SER A 42 -1.61 6.26 -2.06
CA SER A 42 -0.17 6.35 -1.81
C SER A 42 0.61 6.14 -3.10
N ILE A 43 1.61 6.99 -3.38
CA ILE A 43 2.61 6.75 -4.42
C ILE A 43 3.81 6.09 -3.76
N THR A 44 4.16 4.87 -4.18
CA THR A 44 5.31 4.15 -3.63
C THR A 44 6.44 4.06 -4.65
N PHE A 45 7.54 4.74 -4.36
CA PHE A 45 8.80 4.63 -5.10
C PHE A 45 9.60 3.43 -4.59
N VAL A 46 9.88 2.47 -5.47
CA VAL A 46 10.68 1.28 -5.15
C VAL A 46 12.09 1.47 -5.70
N ASP A 47 13.10 1.40 -4.83
CA ASP A 47 14.51 1.58 -5.24
C ASP A 47 15.10 0.35 -5.96
N ASP A 48 14.73 -0.86 -5.54
CA ASP A 48 15.10 -2.13 -6.17
C ASP A 48 13.86 -3.01 -6.34
N ARG A 49 13.30 -3.06 -7.55
CA ARG A 49 12.11 -3.87 -7.88
C ARG A 49 12.34 -5.38 -7.69
N ASN A 50 13.60 -5.82 -7.66
CA ASN A 50 13.95 -7.24 -7.46
C ASN A 50 14.15 -7.61 -5.98
N SER A 51 14.18 -6.62 -5.08
CA SER A 51 14.20 -6.85 -3.63
C SER A 51 12.89 -7.50 -3.15
N MET A 52 12.90 -8.06 -1.94
CA MET A 52 11.68 -8.60 -1.31
C MET A 52 10.63 -7.50 -1.16
N GLU A 53 11.06 -6.32 -0.71
CA GLU A 53 10.20 -5.15 -0.53
C GLU A 53 9.63 -4.65 -1.86
N GLY A 54 10.46 -4.61 -2.90
CA GLY A 54 10.03 -4.17 -4.23
C GLY A 54 9.05 -5.12 -4.89
N LYS A 55 9.27 -6.43 -4.75
CA LYS A 55 8.31 -7.46 -5.22
C LYS A 55 6.99 -7.38 -4.45
N ALA A 56 7.04 -7.30 -3.12
CA ALA A 56 5.84 -7.17 -2.30
C ALA A 56 5.04 -5.90 -2.61
N ALA A 57 5.71 -4.76 -2.81
CA ALA A 57 5.07 -3.52 -3.20
C ALA A 57 4.43 -3.61 -4.59
N THR A 58 5.13 -4.21 -5.56
CA THR A 58 4.61 -4.42 -6.92
C THR A 58 3.37 -5.31 -6.91
N GLU A 59 3.43 -6.41 -6.17
CA GLU A 59 2.32 -7.34 -6.04
C GLU A 59 1.12 -6.73 -5.32
N TYR A 60 1.36 -5.95 -4.26
CA TYR A 60 0.32 -5.20 -3.54
C TYR A 60 -0.41 -4.24 -4.49
N ILE A 61 0.33 -3.49 -5.31
CA ILE A 61 -0.26 -2.59 -6.32
C ILE A 61 -1.10 -3.41 -7.32
N GLN A 62 -0.56 -4.51 -7.85
CA GLN A 62 -1.28 -5.35 -8.82
C GLN A 62 -2.55 -6.00 -8.24
N ALA A 63 -2.57 -6.31 -6.94
CA ALA A 63 -3.72 -6.92 -6.29
C ALA A 63 -4.96 -6.01 -6.22
N HIS A 64 -4.80 -4.70 -6.44
CA HIS A 64 -5.91 -3.76 -6.59
C HIS A 64 -6.79 -4.09 -7.80
N HIS A 65 -6.23 -4.66 -8.87
CA HIS A 65 -7.02 -5.09 -10.03
C HIS A 65 -7.87 -6.34 -9.75
N LYS A 66 -7.69 -6.98 -8.59
CA LYS A 66 -8.47 -8.16 -8.18
C LYS A 66 -9.73 -7.79 -7.39
N ILE A 67 -9.92 -6.52 -7.02
CA ILE A 67 -11.14 -6.06 -6.34
C ILE A 67 -12.06 -5.34 -7.34
N PRO A 68 -13.40 -5.50 -7.24
CA PRO A 68 -14.35 -4.82 -8.12
C PRO A 68 -14.28 -3.30 -8.00
N ASP A 69 -14.48 -2.59 -9.12
CA ASP A 69 -14.38 -1.12 -9.14
C ASP A 69 -15.42 -0.45 -8.23
N GLU A 70 -16.58 -1.07 -8.01
CA GLU A 70 -17.62 -0.52 -7.14
C GLU A 70 -17.15 -0.41 -5.69
N TYR A 71 -16.18 -1.24 -5.28
CA TYR A 71 -15.68 -1.30 -3.90
C TYR A 71 -14.87 -0.05 -3.53
N TYR A 72 -14.31 0.67 -4.51
CA TYR A 72 -13.63 1.95 -4.28
C TYR A 72 -14.59 3.09 -3.91
N THR A 73 -15.87 2.97 -4.27
CA THR A 73 -16.89 3.96 -3.91
C THR A 73 -17.52 3.64 -2.56
N ALA A 74 -17.87 2.36 -2.35
CA ALA A 74 -18.43 1.89 -1.10
C ALA A 74 -18.10 0.41 -0.89
N MET A 75 -17.18 0.13 0.03
CA MET A 75 -16.82 -1.24 0.39
C MET A 75 -18.01 -1.93 1.10
N PRO A 76 -18.51 -3.08 0.61
CA PRO A 76 -19.63 -3.77 1.24
C PRO A 76 -19.28 -4.29 2.65
N GLU A 77 -20.15 -4.10 3.64
CA GLU A 77 -19.84 -4.50 5.03
C GLU A 77 -19.61 -6.01 5.17
N ASN A 78 -20.27 -6.84 4.36
CA ASN A 78 -20.02 -8.29 4.35
C ASN A 78 -18.59 -8.64 3.89
N GLU A 79 -18.01 -7.88 2.96
CA GLU A 79 -16.61 -8.06 2.54
C GLU A 79 -15.64 -7.58 3.62
N ILE A 80 -15.96 -6.47 4.29
CA ILE A 80 -15.19 -5.98 5.44
C ILE A 80 -15.16 -7.05 6.54
N GLU A 81 -16.31 -7.59 6.91
CA GLU A 81 -16.43 -8.61 7.96
C GLU A 81 -15.78 -9.94 7.56
N TRP A 82 -15.85 -10.32 6.29
CA TRP A 82 -15.06 -11.43 5.76
C TRP A 82 -13.56 -11.16 5.92
N ALA A 83 -13.08 -10.00 5.48
CA ALA A 83 -11.66 -9.67 5.49
C ALA A 83 -11.09 -9.61 6.91
N LYS A 84 -11.82 -9.00 7.85
CA LYS A 84 -11.45 -8.99 9.29
C LYS A 84 -11.25 -10.39 9.85
N LYS A 85 -12.07 -11.37 9.44
CA LYS A 85 -11.95 -12.77 9.88
C LYS A 85 -10.79 -13.49 9.20
N ILE A 86 -10.61 -13.27 7.90
CA ILE A 86 -9.63 -13.98 7.08
C ILE A 86 -8.20 -13.64 7.47
N ILE A 87 -7.87 -12.36 7.71
CA ILE A 87 -6.48 -11.98 8.01
C ILE A 87 -5.93 -12.72 9.24
N PHE A 88 -6.75 -12.92 10.28
CA PHE A 88 -6.36 -13.62 11.51
C PHE A 88 -6.56 -15.15 11.47
N SER A 89 -7.12 -15.69 10.39
CA SER A 89 -7.32 -17.14 10.28
C SER A 89 -6.00 -17.88 10.06
N GLU A 90 -5.68 -18.81 10.94
CA GLU A 90 -4.51 -19.71 10.75
C GLU A 90 -4.67 -20.64 9.55
N LYS A 91 -5.92 -20.96 9.17
CA LYS A 91 -6.24 -21.89 8.06
C LYS A 91 -6.37 -21.20 6.70
N ALA A 92 -6.43 -19.86 6.67
CA ALA A 92 -6.59 -19.13 5.42
C ALA A 92 -5.32 -19.16 4.59
N LEU A 93 -5.49 -19.24 3.27
CA LEU A 93 -4.39 -19.18 2.31
C LEU A 93 -3.79 -17.77 2.31
N THR A 94 -2.50 -17.67 1.96
CA THR A 94 -1.80 -16.38 1.84
C THR A 94 -2.49 -15.44 0.86
N GLU A 95 -2.97 -15.95 -0.27
CA GLU A 95 -3.71 -15.14 -1.26
C GLU A 95 -5.02 -14.57 -0.71
N ASP A 96 -5.75 -15.33 0.12
CA ASP A 96 -6.98 -14.85 0.76
C ASP A 96 -6.66 -13.72 1.76
N LYS A 97 -5.56 -13.86 2.52
CA LYS A 97 -5.08 -12.82 3.43
C LYS A 97 -4.66 -11.57 2.67
N LYS A 98 -3.95 -11.72 1.55
CA LYS A 98 -3.59 -10.60 0.66
C LYS A 98 -4.84 -9.88 0.14
N ARG A 99 -5.84 -10.60 -0.37
CA ARG A 99 -7.13 -10.02 -0.78
C ARG A 99 -7.81 -9.28 0.37
N ALA A 100 -7.85 -9.89 1.54
CA ALA A 100 -8.44 -9.28 2.73
C ALA A 100 -7.72 -7.99 3.15
N LEU A 101 -6.39 -7.93 3.04
CA LEU A 101 -5.62 -6.71 3.30
C LEU A 101 -5.96 -5.59 2.32
N ILE A 102 -6.13 -5.89 1.02
CA ILE A 102 -6.59 -4.90 0.04
C ILE A 102 -7.99 -4.41 0.38
N VAL A 103 -8.93 -5.31 0.65
CA VAL A 103 -10.31 -4.94 1.06
C VAL A 103 -10.28 -3.97 2.23
N LEU A 104 -9.51 -4.27 3.28
CA LEU A 104 -9.42 -3.42 4.47
C LEU A 104 -8.68 -2.10 4.21
N ALA A 105 -7.73 -2.06 3.28
CA ALA A 105 -6.99 -0.85 2.91
C ALA A 105 -7.94 0.26 2.40
N HIS A 106 -8.98 -0.11 1.67
CA HIS A 106 -9.93 0.83 1.02
C HIS A 106 -11.10 1.26 1.92
N VAL A 107 -11.17 0.79 3.17
CA VAL A 107 -12.31 1.08 4.05
C VAL A 107 -12.27 2.49 4.64
N GLY A 108 -11.08 3.03 4.93
CA GLY A 108 -10.94 4.39 5.47
C GLY A 108 -11.55 4.62 6.85
N ARG A 109 -11.77 3.56 7.66
CA ARG A 109 -12.34 3.66 9.02
C ARG A 109 -11.29 3.48 10.12
N THR A 110 -11.55 4.09 11.28
CA THR A 110 -10.64 4.03 12.44
C THR A 110 -10.55 2.64 13.08
N ASP A 111 -11.65 1.89 13.10
CA ASP A 111 -11.68 0.51 13.61
C ASP A 111 -10.85 -0.42 12.70
N VAL A 112 -11.01 -0.29 11.39
CA VAL A 112 -10.25 -1.07 10.40
C VAL A 112 -8.76 -0.72 10.41
N TYR A 113 -8.42 0.57 10.53
CA TYR A 113 -7.03 0.99 10.69
C TYR A 113 -6.36 0.31 11.91
N LYS A 114 -7.06 0.26 13.06
CA LYS A 114 -6.55 -0.40 14.27
C LYS A 114 -6.35 -1.90 14.05
N ILE A 115 -7.30 -2.55 13.37
CA ILE A 115 -7.22 -3.98 13.02
C ILE A 115 -6.00 -4.27 12.13
N LEU A 116 -5.74 -3.45 11.11
CA LEU A 116 -4.57 -3.60 10.24
C LEU A 116 -3.25 -3.44 11.01
N LYS A 117 -3.21 -2.51 11.97
CA LYS A 117 -2.06 -2.29 12.86
C LYS A 117 -1.83 -3.47 13.78
N GLU A 118 -2.88 -3.98 14.41
CA GLU A 118 -2.83 -5.18 15.24
C GLU A 118 -2.34 -6.38 14.42
N TYR A 119 -2.88 -6.58 13.23
CA TYR A 119 -2.45 -7.66 12.35
C TYR A 119 -0.99 -7.55 11.93
N LYS A 120 -0.50 -6.35 11.61
CA LYS A 120 0.93 -6.13 11.35
C LYS A 120 1.80 -6.58 12.52
N GLU A 121 1.36 -6.35 13.75
CA GLU A 121 2.10 -6.71 14.96
C GLU A 121 1.98 -8.21 15.29
N SER A 122 0.83 -8.83 15.03
CA SER A 122 0.51 -10.21 15.42
C SER A 122 0.66 -11.26 14.31
N SER A 123 0.88 -10.87 13.05
CA SER A 123 1.01 -11.75 11.85
C SER A 123 2.19 -12.73 11.86
N GLY A 124 2.88 -12.92 12.99
CA GLY A 124 3.93 -13.93 13.12
C GLY A 124 5.18 -13.59 12.32
N PRO A 125 5.96 -14.60 11.88
CA PRO A 125 7.23 -14.37 11.19
C PRO A 125 7.10 -14.09 9.68
N ASP A 126 5.89 -13.96 9.14
CA ASP A 126 5.69 -13.70 7.71
C ASP A 126 6.05 -12.24 7.38
N ALA A 127 7.28 -12.04 6.89
CA ALA A 127 7.80 -10.72 6.55
C ALA A 127 7.03 -10.07 5.40
N GLU A 128 6.46 -10.86 4.49
CA GLU A 128 5.72 -10.37 3.34
C GLU A 128 4.34 -9.85 3.75
N LEU A 129 3.57 -10.66 4.49
CA LEU A 129 2.26 -10.23 5.01
C LEU A 129 2.39 -9.02 5.96
N LYS A 130 3.50 -8.89 6.67
CA LYS A 130 3.80 -7.68 7.45
C LYS A 130 4.00 -6.44 6.60
N LEU A 131 4.69 -6.54 5.47
CA LEU A 131 4.83 -5.44 4.52
C LEU A 131 3.49 -5.06 3.92
N TRP A 132 2.68 -6.06 3.53
CA TRP A 132 1.32 -5.83 3.03
C TRP A 132 0.44 -5.15 4.08
N ALA A 133 0.48 -5.61 5.32
CA ALA A 133 -0.28 -5.01 6.42
C ALA A 133 0.15 -3.56 6.69
N ASP A 134 1.44 -3.25 6.59
CA ASP A 134 1.93 -1.87 6.71
C ASP A 134 1.40 -0.97 5.58
N MET A 135 1.48 -1.43 4.33
CA MET A 135 0.95 -0.71 3.17
C MET A 135 -0.56 -0.48 3.29
N ALA A 136 -1.32 -1.55 3.57
CA ALA A 136 -2.77 -1.49 3.79
C ALA A 136 -3.15 -0.54 4.93
N SER A 137 -2.45 -0.61 6.07
CA SER A 137 -2.73 0.27 7.21
C SER A 137 -2.54 1.75 6.86
N LYS A 138 -1.54 2.06 6.03
CA LYS A 138 -1.31 3.44 5.60
C LYS A 138 -2.36 3.91 4.62
N GLU A 139 -2.68 3.08 3.64
CA GLU A 139 -3.70 3.42 2.65
C GLU A 139 -5.05 3.68 3.33
N CYS A 140 -5.44 2.83 4.27
CA CYS A 140 -6.61 3.06 5.13
C CYS A 140 -6.51 4.37 5.92
N GLN A 141 -5.33 4.71 6.45
CA GLN A 141 -5.11 6.00 7.13
C GLN A 141 -5.27 7.18 6.16
N ASN A 142 -4.84 7.05 4.90
CA ASN A 142 -4.93 8.13 3.92
C ASN A 142 -6.39 8.37 3.51
N PHE A 143 -7.19 7.31 3.30
CA PHE A 143 -8.63 7.45 3.09
C PHE A 143 -9.32 8.11 4.27
N LEU A 144 -8.97 7.70 5.50
CA LEU A 144 -9.49 8.35 6.71
C LEU A 144 -9.15 9.84 6.75
N LYS A 145 -7.89 10.21 6.44
CA LYS A 145 -7.48 11.61 6.38
C LYS A 145 -8.22 12.39 5.30
N SER A 146 -8.37 11.81 4.12
CA SER A 146 -9.10 12.44 3.01
C SER A 146 -10.54 12.72 3.40
N ALA A 147 -11.22 11.76 4.04
CA ALA A 147 -12.58 11.94 4.56
C ALA A 147 -12.67 13.01 5.66
N ILE A 148 -11.68 13.10 6.55
CA ILE A 148 -11.64 14.12 7.61
C ILE A 148 -11.40 15.52 7.05
N LEU A 149 -10.51 15.64 6.06
CA LEU A 149 -10.12 16.92 5.48
C LEU A 149 -11.06 17.40 4.36
N ASP A 150 -11.96 16.53 3.89
CA ASP A 150 -12.81 16.76 2.72
C ASP A 150 -11.99 17.14 1.45
N GLU A 151 -10.79 16.57 1.34
CA GLU A 151 -9.90 16.79 0.20
C GLU A 151 -9.09 15.52 -0.15
N PRO A 152 -8.66 15.35 -1.41
CA PRO A 152 -7.84 14.21 -1.81
C PRO A 152 -6.47 14.22 -1.12
N PHE A 153 -6.12 13.13 -0.44
CA PHE A 153 -4.83 12.99 0.23
C PHE A 153 -3.95 11.96 -0.47
N ILE A 154 -2.77 12.40 -0.90
CA ILE A 154 -1.76 11.52 -1.50
C ILE A 154 -0.51 11.50 -0.63
N ASP A 155 -0.14 10.31 -0.17
CA ASP A 155 1.10 10.09 0.57
C ASP A 155 2.20 9.61 -0.39
N ILE A 156 3.40 10.18 -0.28
CA ILE A 156 4.55 9.71 -1.05
C ILE A 156 5.43 8.87 -0.14
N LYS A 157 5.70 7.64 -0.59
CA LYS A 157 6.57 6.70 0.11
C LYS A 157 7.77 6.31 -0.74
N LYS A 158 8.87 6.06 -0.06
CA LYS A 158 10.02 5.35 -0.63
C LYS A 158 10.12 3.99 0.04
N MET A 159 9.90 2.94 -0.73
CA MET A 159 10.20 1.57 -0.34
C MET A 159 11.67 1.31 -0.65
N THR A 160 12.45 1.16 0.41
CA THR A 160 13.89 0.87 0.31
C THR A 160 14.16 -0.58 0.60
N LYS A 161 15.03 -1.20 -0.19
CA LYS A 161 15.55 -2.54 0.08
C LYS A 161 16.13 -2.64 1.49
N ILE A 162 15.73 -3.67 2.23
CA ILE A 162 16.28 -3.92 3.56
C ILE A 162 17.78 -4.23 3.49
N GLY A 163 18.56 -3.61 4.38
CA GLY A 163 19.97 -3.89 4.51
C GLY A 163 20.20 -5.29 5.09
N ARG A 164 21.17 -6.03 4.54
CA ARG A 164 21.53 -7.39 5.02
C ARG A 164 21.81 -7.46 6.54
N ASN A 165 22.30 -6.37 7.14
CA ASN A 165 22.61 -6.31 8.57
C ASN A 165 21.49 -5.72 9.44
N ASP A 166 20.41 -5.23 8.84
CA ASP A 166 19.30 -4.59 9.56
C ASP A 166 18.47 -5.63 10.33
N PRO A 167 17.73 -5.23 11.39
CA PRO A 167 16.78 -6.11 12.05
C PRO A 167 15.78 -6.70 11.06
N CYS A 168 15.51 -8.01 11.17
CA CYS A 168 14.59 -8.66 10.27
C CYS A 168 13.13 -8.27 10.56
N LEU A 169 12.37 -7.97 9.49
CA LEU A 169 10.97 -7.51 9.56
C LEU A 169 10.01 -8.55 10.17
N CYS A 170 10.41 -9.82 10.24
CA CYS A 170 9.63 -10.87 10.89
C CYS A 170 9.60 -10.75 12.42
N ASN A 171 10.31 -9.77 13.02
CA ASN A 171 10.47 -9.58 14.46
C ASN A 171 11.16 -10.76 15.19
N SER A 172 11.99 -11.54 14.48
CA SER A 172 12.77 -12.65 15.10
C SER A 172 13.91 -12.19 16.02
N GLY A 173 14.19 -10.88 16.08
CA GLY A 173 15.36 -10.32 16.77
C GLY A 173 16.70 -10.56 16.05
N LYS A 174 16.70 -11.25 14.89
CA LYS A 174 17.91 -11.54 14.09
C LYS A 174 18.15 -10.47 13.03
N LYS A 175 19.39 -10.36 12.55
CA LYS A 175 19.73 -9.60 11.34
C LYS A 175 19.08 -10.24 10.10
N TYR A 176 18.69 -9.45 9.10
CA TYR A 176 18.01 -9.92 7.89
C TYR A 176 18.74 -11.08 7.20
N LYS A 177 20.06 -10.95 7.00
CA LYS A 177 20.91 -12.01 6.40
C LYS A 177 21.00 -13.33 7.18
N ARG A 178 20.52 -13.36 8.43
CA ARG A 178 20.50 -14.56 9.30
C ARG A 178 19.07 -15.04 9.56
N CYS A 179 18.11 -14.56 8.77
CA CYS A 179 16.69 -14.86 8.91
C CYS A 179 16.05 -14.90 7.51
N CYS A 180 15.19 -13.94 7.17
CA CYS A 180 14.45 -13.95 5.89
C CYS A 180 15.29 -13.65 4.64
N GLY A 181 16.51 -13.13 4.80
CA GLY A 181 17.46 -12.91 3.70
C GLY A 181 18.51 -13.99 3.53
N ALA A 182 18.26 -15.20 4.07
CA ALA A 182 19.12 -16.37 3.97
C ALA A 182 18.88 -17.15 2.67
#